data_AF-A0A7W3Y5W6-F1
#
_entry.id   AF-A0A7W3Y5W6-F1
#
_cell.length_a   1.000
_cell.length_b   1.000
_cell.length_c   1.000
_cell.angle_alpha   90.00
_cell.angle_beta   90.00
_cell.angle_gamma   90.00
#
_symmetry.space_group_name_H-M   'P 1'
#
loop_
_entity.id
_entity.type
_entity.pdbx_description
1 polymer ?
#
loop_
_entity_poly.entity_id
_entity_poly.type
_entity_poly.pdbx_seq_one_letter_code
_entity_poly.pdbx_strand_id
1 'polypeptide(L)'
;MTLNPDNLSRPESFVMARQAKRYRAALRRRGLCAFCTCRVVTFGVVHCRGNESRQRGMCQDDGRLPQFRLDDTTLEEFRDAA
;
A
#
# COMPACT_ATOMS: atom_id res chain seq x y z
N MET A 1 5.26 23.92 -20.06
CA MET A 1 5.71 23.92 -18.66
C MET A 1 4.62 23.29 -17.82
N THR A 2 4.76 22.02 -17.44
CA THR A 2 3.83 21.37 -16.52
C THR A 2 4.13 21.89 -15.11
N LEU A 3 3.45 22.98 -14.74
CA LEU A 3 3.35 23.44 -13.36
C LEU A 3 2.84 22.27 -12.52
N ASN A 4 3.46 22.05 -11.36
CA ASN A 4 3.01 21.08 -10.36
C ASN A 4 1.48 21.21 -10.19
N PRO A 5 0.67 20.20 -10.60
CA PRO A 5 -0.79 20.29 -10.53
C PRO A 5 -1.29 20.46 -9.09
N ASP A 6 -0.44 20.12 -8.12
CA ASP A 6 -0.69 20.20 -6.68
C ASP A 6 -0.21 21.51 -6.03
N ASN A 7 0.41 22.45 -6.77
CA ASN A 7 0.96 23.70 -6.22
C ASN A 7 1.92 23.52 -5.01
N LEU A 8 2.51 22.34 -4.85
CA LEU A 8 3.41 22.02 -3.73
C LEU A 8 4.70 22.82 -3.83
N SER A 9 5.17 23.31 -2.70
CA SER A 9 6.50 23.89 -2.60
C SER A 9 7.57 22.82 -2.90
N ARG A 10 8.76 23.26 -3.31
CA ARG A 10 9.89 22.38 -3.64
C ARG A 10 10.16 21.30 -2.57
N PRO A 11 10.21 21.60 -1.26
CA PRO A 11 10.39 20.58 -0.22
C PRO A 11 9.21 19.60 -0.15
N GLU A 12 7.96 20.08 -0.25
CA GLU A 12 6.78 19.21 -0.18
C GLU A 12 6.71 18.24 -1.36
N SER A 13 7.06 18.69 -2.57
CA SER A 13 7.11 17.83 -3.76
C SER A 13 8.15 16.71 -3.63
N PHE A 14 9.29 16.97 -2.97
CA PHE A 14 10.31 15.96 -2.71
C PHE A 14 9.81 14.88 -1.75
N VAL A 15 9.16 15.29 -0.65
CA VAL A 15 8.57 14.36 0.33
C VAL A 15 7.50 13.49 -0.33
N MET A 16 6.60 14.09 -1.12
CA MET A 16 5.57 13.35 -1.87
C MET A 16 6.17 12.35 -2.87
N ALA A 17 7.20 12.76 -3.63
CA ALA A 17 7.88 11.87 -4.57
C ALA A 17 8.56 10.69 -3.86
N ARG A 18 9.19 10.93 -2.71
CA ARG A 18 9.79 9.89 -1.86
C ARG A 18 8.72 8.93 -1.33
N GLN A 19 7.61 9.45 -0.83
CA GLN A 19 6.49 8.65 -0.33
C GLN A 19 5.90 7.78 -1.45
N ALA A 20 5.63 8.35 -2.62
CA ALA A 20 5.14 7.63 -3.78
C ALA A 20 6.11 6.52 -4.23
N LYS A 21 7.43 6.76 -4.13
CA LYS A 21 8.46 5.74 -4.43
C LYS A 21 8.39 4.58 -3.43
N ARG A 22 8.28 4.85 -2.13
CA ARG A 22 8.13 3.81 -1.09
C ARG A 22 6.85 3.01 -1.30
N TYR A 23 5.73 3.69 -1.55
CA TYR A 23 4.45 3.08 -1.87
C TYR A 23 4.54 2.12 -3.07
N ARG A 24 5.09 2.58 -4.20
CA ARG A 24 5.31 1.74 -5.39
C ARG A 24 6.25 0.56 -5.15
N ALA A 25 7.24 0.70 -4.26
CA ALA A 25 8.13 -0.40 -3.89
C ALA A 25 7.38 -1.44 -3.05
N ALA A 26 6.52 -1.02 -2.14
CA ALA A 26 5.69 -1.92 -1.34
C ALA A 26 4.71 -2.72 -2.19
N LEU A 27 4.03 -2.07 -3.14
CA LEU A 27 3.14 -2.74 -4.09
C LEU A 27 3.87 -3.81 -4.93
N ARG A 28 5.10 -3.53 -5.38
CA ARG A 28 5.90 -4.49 -6.15
C ARG A 28 6.34 -5.70 -5.33
N ARG A 29 6.59 -5.54 -4.03
CA ARG A 29 7.06 -6.62 -3.14
C ARG A 29 5.92 -7.43 -2.55
N ARG A 30 4.84 -6.75 -2.14
CA ARG A 30 3.77 -7.30 -1.29
C ARG A 30 2.43 -7.42 -2.03
N GLY A 31 2.31 -6.90 -3.25
CA GLY A 31 1.07 -6.85 -4.03
C GLY A 31 0.12 -5.73 -3.60
N LEU A 32 -1.10 -5.73 -4.16
CA LEU A 32 -2.13 -4.72 -3.87
C LEU A 32 -2.60 -4.72 -2.41
N CYS A 33 -2.48 -5.85 -1.71
CA CYS A 33 -2.83 -5.97 -0.30
C CYS A 33 -1.71 -5.53 0.67
N ALA A 34 -0.72 -4.74 0.19
CA ALA A 34 0.45 -4.34 0.96
C ALA A 34 0.11 -3.70 2.33
N PHE A 35 -1.05 -3.04 2.44
CA PHE A 35 -1.49 -2.27 3.62
C PHE A 35 -2.61 -2.96 4.39
N CYS A 36 -2.90 -4.23 4.11
CA CYS A 36 -3.99 -4.95 4.75
C CYS A 36 -3.53 -5.62 6.05
N THR A 37 -4.27 -5.45 7.15
CA THR A 37 -4.08 -6.18 8.42
C THR A 37 -4.26 -7.69 8.26
N CYS A 38 -5.07 -8.10 7.27
CA CYS A 38 -5.34 -9.51 6.99
C CYS A 38 -4.26 -10.17 6.12
N ARG A 39 -3.08 -9.55 5.95
CA ARG A 39 -1.96 -10.16 5.22
C ARG A 39 -1.26 -11.22 6.07
N VAL A 40 -0.86 -12.31 5.44
CA VAL A 40 0.03 -13.34 6.00
C VAL A 40 1.20 -13.52 5.05
N VAL A 41 2.38 -13.82 5.60
CA VAL A 41 3.56 -14.21 4.83
C VAL A 41 3.81 -15.69 5.09
N THR A 42 3.77 -16.50 4.05
CA THR A 42 4.07 -17.93 4.12
C THR A 42 5.09 -18.26 3.04
N PHE A 43 6.19 -18.91 3.41
CA PHE A 43 7.32 -19.22 2.52
C PHE A 43 7.83 -17.99 1.72
N GLY A 44 7.84 -16.80 2.34
CA GLY A 44 8.28 -15.57 1.68
C GLY A 44 7.29 -14.98 0.67
N VAL A 45 6.14 -15.61 0.48
CA VAL A 45 5.05 -15.13 -0.38
C VAL A 45 4.00 -14.42 0.49
N VAL A 46 3.61 -13.21 0.08
CA VAL A 46 2.56 -12.43 0.75
C VAL A 46 1.20 -12.84 0.21
N HIS A 47 0.27 -13.19 1.09
CA HIS A 47 -1.08 -13.57 0.71
C HIS A 47 -2.16 -13.10 1.69
N CYS A 48 -3.39 -13.09 1.20
CA CYS A 48 -4.56 -12.79 2.02
C CYS A 48 -4.84 -13.96 2.98
N ARG A 49 -5.05 -13.68 4.28
CA ARG A 49 -5.26 -14.69 5.33
C ARG A 49 -6.49 -15.55 5.00
N GLY A 50 -6.23 -16.77 4.52
CA GLY A 50 -7.27 -17.77 4.26
C GLY A 50 -7.93 -17.71 2.87
N ASN A 51 -7.44 -16.89 1.92
CA ASN A 51 -7.94 -16.97 0.54
C ASN A 51 -6.93 -16.50 -0.52
N GLU A 52 -6.19 -17.46 -1.08
CA GLU A 52 -5.16 -17.23 -2.10
C GLU A 52 -5.71 -16.73 -3.44
N SER A 53 -6.96 -17.05 -3.78
CA SER A 53 -7.59 -16.59 -5.03
C SER A 53 -7.75 -15.06 -5.09
N ARG A 54 -7.74 -14.38 -3.93
CA ARG A 54 -7.84 -12.92 -3.83
C ARG A 54 -6.50 -12.19 -4.02
N GLN A 55 -5.39 -12.90 -4.23
CA GLN A 55 -4.06 -12.32 -4.41
C GLN A 55 -3.90 -11.50 -5.70
N ARG A 56 -4.77 -11.73 -6.72
CA ARG A 56 -4.68 -11.09 -8.04
C ARG A 56 -5.51 -9.82 -8.20
N GLY A 57 -6.11 -9.31 -7.12
CA GLY A 57 -6.88 -8.07 -7.11
C GLY A 57 -6.89 -7.44 -5.71
N MET A 58 -7.45 -6.24 -5.57
CA MET A 58 -7.89 -5.81 -4.24
C MET A 58 -8.89 -6.84 -3.71
N CYS A 59 -8.96 -7.01 -2.37
CA CYS A 59 -10.08 -7.76 -1.79
C CYS A 59 -11.36 -7.19 -2.41
N GLN A 60 -12.11 -8.02 -3.11
CA GLN A 60 -13.36 -7.56 -3.70
C GLN A 60 -14.30 -7.16 -2.56
N ASP A 61 -15.06 -6.08 -2.75
CA ASP A 61 -16.13 -5.73 -1.83
C ASP A 61 -17.35 -6.60 -2.15
N ASP A 62 -17.20 -7.90 -1.89
CA ASP A 62 -18.16 -8.96 -2.20
C ASP A 62 -18.91 -9.44 -0.93
N GLY A 63 -18.79 -8.68 0.17
CA GLY A 63 -19.33 -9.05 1.48
C GLY A 63 -18.63 -10.23 2.15
N ARG A 64 -17.55 -10.79 1.56
CA ARG A 64 -16.85 -11.98 2.09
C ARG A 64 -15.56 -11.61 2.81
N LEU A 65 -15.35 -12.28 3.96
CA LEU A 65 -14.14 -12.13 4.76
C LEU A 65 -12.97 -12.97 4.20
N PRO A 66 -11.71 -12.56 4.46
CA PRO A 66 -11.32 -11.27 5.03
C PRO A 66 -11.49 -10.14 4.00
N GLN A 67 -12.11 -9.04 4.43
CA GLN A 67 -12.20 -7.79 3.65
C GLN A 67 -10.92 -6.97 3.84
N PHE A 68 -10.65 -6.06 2.91
CA PHE A 68 -9.52 -5.13 3.07
C PHE A 68 -9.73 -4.32 4.34
N ARG A 69 -8.72 -4.33 5.22
CA ARG A 69 -8.69 -3.55 6.45
C ARG A 69 -7.36 -2.88 6.53
N LEU A 70 -7.37 -1.56 6.53
CA LEU A 70 -6.19 -0.74 6.58
C LEU A 70 -5.42 -1.01 7.87
N ASP A 71 -4.13 -1.32 7.75
CA ASP A 71 -3.23 -1.46 8.88
C ASP A 71 -2.56 -0.12 9.14
N ASP A 72 -3.04 0.61 10.15
CA ASP A 72 -2.50 1.92 10.53
C ASP A 72 -1.00 1.83 10.86
N THR A 73 -0.55 0.73 11.48
CA THR A 73 0.87 0.48 11.76
C THR A 73 1.71 0.44 10.47
N THR A 74 1.25 -0.28 9.45
CA THR A 74 1.92 -0.31 8.14
C THR A 74 1.88 1.07 7.48
N LEU A 75 0.79 1.83 7.63
CA LEU A 75 0.74 3.20 7.09
C LEU A 75 1.77 4.13 7.72
N GLU A 76 2.06 3.97 9.01
CA GLU A 76 3.13 4.71 9.68
C GLU A 76 4.51 4.43 9.05
N GLU A 77 4.76 3.24 8.51
CA GLU A 77 6.00 2.96 7.75
C GLU A 77 6.18 3.87 6.51
N PHE A 78 5.07 4.42 5.99
CA PHE A 78 5.03 5.28 4.80
C PHE A 78 4.79 6.75 5.12
N ARG A 79 4.48 7.11 6.38
CA ARG A 79 4.58 8.51 6.80
C ARG A 79 6.08 8.85 6.84
N ASP A 80 6.49 9.85 6.06
CA ASP A 80 7.83 10.40 6.25
C ASP A 80 7.83 10.99 7.66
N ALA A 81 8.67 10.46 8.55
CA ALA A 81 8.94 11.12 9.83
C ALA A 81 9.50 12.49 9.48
N ALA A 82 8.70 13.52 9.77
CA ALA A 82 8.98 14.91 9.45
C ALA A 82 10.34 15.37 10.01
#